data_AF-A0A3D5Z2X8-F1
#
_entry.id   AF-A0A3D5Z2X8-F1
#
_cell.length_a   1.000
_cell.length_b   1.000
_cell.length_c   1.000
_cell.angle_alpha   90.00
_cell.angle_beta   90.00
_cell.angle_gamma   90.00
#
_symmetry.space_group_name_H-M   'P 1'
#
loop_
_entity.id
_entity.type
_entity.pdbx_description
1 polymer ?
#
loop_
_entity_poly.entity_id
_entity_poly.type
_entity_poly.pdbx_seq_one_letter_code
_entity_poly.pdbx_strand_id
1 'polypeptide(L)'
;MLTIVGGQVNNFRLENSVSEGKPIECQSCQTLYLKMGTSAVEIESKENIQLNDFQIANLNGKQVMAGRPHLKLEATESPDFSVVIKRKARGKNRNDIQTSIDQIQYEVNTKDSALVLEPYFLLANNGKWRNQEVLVTVKIPKGKMVHLGKNLENLYFDFENLNNLWSKEMTGKTWTMTPEGLALKE
;
A
#
# COMPACT_ATOMS: atom_id res chain seq x y z
N MET A 1 -29.87 20.46 6.05
CA MET A 1 -29.27 21.07 4.84
C MET A 1 -27.82 21.38 5.18
N LEU A 2 -26.88 20.52 4.79
CA LEU A 2 -25.46 20.69 5.10
C LEU A 2 -24.88 21.78 4.18
N THR A 3 -24.62 22.95 4.75
CA THR A 3 -23.97 24.07 4.06
C THR A 3 -22.50 23.72 3.83
N ILE A 4 -22.18 23.22 2.65
CA ILE A 4 -20.81 23.07 2.18
C ILE A 4 -20.29 24.48 1.89
N VAL A 5 -19.59 25.08 2.85
CA VAL A 5 -18.89 26.35 2.66
C VAL A 5 -17.83 26.13 1.57
N GLY A 6 -17.90 26.90 0.49
CA GLY A 6 -17.04 26.79 -0.71
C GLY A 6 -15.51 26.95 -0.50
N GLY A 7 -15.04 27.02 0.74
CA GLY A 7 -13.62 27.08 1.10
C GLY A 7 -12.85 25.76 1.00
N GLN A 8 -13.53 24.62 0.79
CA GLN A 8 -12.88 23.31 0.68
C GLN A 8 -12.40 22.99 -0.75
N VAL A 9 -12.93 23.66 -1.78
CA VAL A 9 -12.64 23.34 -3.20
C VAL A 9 -11.27 23.89 -3.65
N ASN A 10 -10.71 24.90 -2.96
CA ASN A 10 -9.45 25.55 -3.35
C ASN A 10 -8.17 24.93 -2.74
N ASN A 11 -8.26 23.90 -1.89
CA ASN A 11 -7.12 23.40 -1.11
C ASN A 11 -6.44 22.13 -1.69
N PHE A 12 -6.84 21.69 -2.89
CA PHE A 12 -6.40 20.43 -3.52
C PHE A 12 -5.85 20.60 -4.94
N ARG A 13 -5.49 21.82 -5.34
CA ARG A 13 -5.18 22.14 -6.74
C ARG A 13 -3.93 21.46 -7.28
N LEU A 14 -3.03 21.01 -6.40
CA LEU A 14 -1.73 20.45 -6.74
C LEU A 14 -1.52 19.10 -6.04
N GLU A 15 -0.77 18.22 -6.70
CA GLU A 15 -0.42 16.87 -6.24
C GLU A 15 1.10 16.66 -6.40
N ASN A 16 1.72 15.93 -5.48
CA ASN A 16 3.11 15.47 -5.61
C ASN A 16 3.27 14.08 -5.01
N SER A 17 4.35 13.39 -5.34
CA SER A 17 4.70 12.09 -4.77
C SER A 17 6.20 11.92 -4.54
N VAL A 18 6.55 11.16 -3.52
CA VAL A 18 7.92 10.74 -3.20
C VAL A 18 7.98 9.21 -3.21
N SER A 19 9.01 8.65 -3.84
CA SER A 19 9.23 7.20 -3.93
C SER A 19 10.50 6.79 -3.21
N GLU A 20 10.44 5.68 -2.49
CA GLU A 20 11.55 5.08 -1.77
C GLU A 20 11.66 3.60 -2.21
N GLY A 21 12.84 3.21 -2.72
CA GLY A 21 13.11 1.82 -3.11
C GLY A 21 13.87 1.09 -2.01
N LYS A 22 13.43 -0.13 -1.68
CA LYS A 22 14.13 -1.04 -0.74
C LYS A 22 14.46 -2.37 -1.45
N PRO A 23 15.70 -2.85 -1.39
CA PRO A 23 16.04 -4.18 -1.88
C PRO A 23 15.41 -5.24 -0.97
N ILE A 24 15.21 -6.46 -1.50
CA ILE A 24 14.92 -7.62 -0.67
C ILE A 24 16.24 -8.31 -0.33
N GLU A 25 16.44 -8.65 0.94
CA GLU A 25 17.66 -9.26 1.50
C GLU A 25 17.88 -10.73 1.07
N CYS A 26 17.34 -11.14 -0.07
CA CYS A 26 17.53 -12.48 -0.61
C CYS A 26 17.66 -12.48 -2.15
N GLN A 27 18.90 -12.38 -2.61
CA GLN A 27 19.23 -12.35 -4.04
C GLN A 27 19.05 -13.72 -4.71
N SER A 28 19.33 -14.81 -4.00
CA SER A 28 19.19 -16.19 -4.49
C SER A 28 17.78 -16.76 -4.38
N CYS A 29 16.83 -16.02 -3.79
CA CYS A 29 15.47 -16.49 -3.62
C CYS A 29 14.76 -16.65 -4.97
N GLN A 30 14.09 -17.79 -5.15
CA GLN A 30 13.20 -18.03 -6.28
C GLN A 30 11.77 -17.56 -6.02
N THR A 31 11.38 -17.43 -4.75
CA THR A 31 10.03 -17.02 -4.35
C THR A 31 10.08 -15.95 -3.29
N LEU A 32 9.37 -14.85 -3.51
CA LEU A 32 9.10 -13.82 -2.51
C LEU A 32 7.75 -14.10 -1.84
N TYR A 33 7.71 -14.10 -0.52
CA TYR A 33 6.50 -14.34 0.27
C TYR A 33 5.97 -13.01 0.78
N LEU A 34 4.83 -12.57 0.24
CA LEU A 34 4.13 -11.39 0.71
C LEU A 34 3.26 -11.78 1.91
N LYS A 35 3.52 -11.15 3.05
CA LYS A 35 2.83 -11.42 4.31
C LYS A 35 2.16 -10.15 4.81
N MET A 36 1.01 -10.32 5.46
CA MET A 36 0.38 -9.24 6.20
C MET A 36 1.03 -9.12 7.57
N GLY A 37 1.41 -7.92 7.96
CA GLY A 37 1.88 -7.56 9.30
C GLY A 37 0.76 -7.57 10.33
N THR A 38 1.12 -7.48 11.59
CA THR A 38 0.17 -7.30 12.69
C THR A 38 0.06 -5.81 12.99
N SER A 39 -1.08 -5.22 12.66
CA SER A 39 -1.35 -3.82 13.01
C SER A 39 -1.41 -3.65 14.52
N ALA A 40 -0.64 -2.71 15.07
CA ALA A 40 -0.79 -2.25 16.45
C ALA A 40 -2.02 -1.35 16.66
N VAL A 41 -2.73 -1.03 15.58
CA VAL A 41 -3.85 -0.10 15.57
C VAL A 41 -5.15 -0.87 15.75
N GLU A 42 -5.93 -0.48 16.77
CA GLU A 42 -7.25 -1.00 17.03
C GLU A 42 -8.28 -0.22 16.21
N ILE A 43 -8.94 -0.90 15.29
CA ILE A 43 -10.01 -0.31 14.50
C ILE A 43 -11.26 -0.24 15.35
N GLU A 44 -11.60 0.95 15.85
CA GLU A 44 -12.89 1.15 16.51
C GLU A 44 -14.01 1.08 15.47
N SER A 45 -14.81 0.02 15.54
CA SER A 45 -15.92 -0.28 14.63
C SER A 45 -17.17 0.60 14.86
N LYS A 46 -17.02 1.81 15.40
CA LYS A 46 -18.15 2.72 15.62
C LYS A 46 -18.44 3.50 14.34
N GLU A 47 -19.39 2.97 13.58
CA GLU A 47 -20.27 3.62 12.60
C GLU A 47 -19.70 4.81 11.79
N ASN A 48 -19.43 4.53 10.52
CA ASN A 48 -19.76 5.39 9.36
C ASN A 48 -19.11 6.78 9.24
N ILE A 49 -17.79 6.88 9.46
CA ILE A 49 -16.99 7.89 8.71
C ILE A 49 -15.91 7.16 7.91
N GLN A 50 -16.32 6.45 6.86
CA GLN A 50 -15.38 6.05 5.79
C GLN A 50 -15.17 7.27 4.90
N LEU A 51 -13.99 7.87 4.96
CA LEU A 51 -13.54 8.87 3.98
C LEU A 51 -12.84 8.12 2.86
N ASN A 52 -13.61 7.50 1.96
CA ASN A 52 -13.13 6.61 0.89
C ASN A 52 -12.22 5.48 1.43
N ASP A 53 -10.91 5.72 1.46
CA ASP A 53 -9.86 4.76 1.80
C ASP A 53 -9.28 4.94 3.22
N PHE A 54 -9.86 5.86 4.01
CA PHE A 54 -9.45 6.16 5.38
C PHE A 54 -10.51 5.81 6.41
N GLN A 55 -10.02 5.38 7.57
CA GLN A 55 -10.79 5.09 8.77
C GLN A 55 -10.13 5.76 9.99
N ILE A 56 -10.95 6.16 10.96
CA ILE A 56 -10.47 6.57 12.27
C ILE A 56 -10.17 5.30 13.06
N ALA A 57 -9.04 5.28 13.74
CA ALA A 57 -8.62 4.15 14.55
C ALA A 57 -7.94 4.62 15.84
N ASN A 58 -7.73 3.72 16.80
CA ASN A 58 -7.05 4.06 18.04
C ASN A 58 -5.69 3.39 18.11
N LEU A 59 -4.71 4.20 18.51
CA LEU A 59 -3.36 3.76 18.78
C LEU A 59 -2.95 4.35 20.14
N ASN A 60 -2.76 3.49 21.13
CA ASN A 60 -2.39 3.88 22.50
C ASN A 60 -3.30 4.95 23.12
N GLY A 61 -4.63 4.80 22.95
CA GLY A 61 -5.63 5.74 23.49
C GLY A 61 -5.75 7.07 22.74
N LYS A 62 -5.10 7.21 21.57
CA LYS A 62 -5.22 8.38 20.69
C LYS A 62 -5.87 8.01 19.37
N GLN A 63 -6.83 8.83 18.92
CA GLN A 63 -7.40 8.73 17.59
C GLN A 63 -6.37 9.07 16.51
N VAL A 64 -6.24 8.20 15.52
CA VAL A 64 -5.37 8.34 14.35
C VAL A 64 -6.17 8.11 13.08
N MET A 65 -5.74 8.76 11.98
CA MET A 65 -6.25 8.42 10.65
C MET A 65 -5.40 7.31 10.06
N ALA A 66 -6.06 6.19 9.74
CA ALA A 66 -5.47 5.02 9.12
C ALA A 66 -5.99 4.88 7.69
N GLY A 67 -5.07 4.91 6.72
CA GLY A 67 -5.39 4.69 5.31
C GLY A 67 -4.91 3.31 4.85
N ARG A 68 -5.60 2.71 3.87
CA ARG A 68 -5.19 1.42 3.31
C ARG A 68 -4.20 1.62 2.16
N PRO A 69 -3.03 0.97 2.16
CA PRO A 69 -2.10 1.08 1.05
C PRO A 69 -2.59 0.25 -0.14
N HIS A 70 -2.22 0.70 -1.33
CA HIS A 70 -2.46 0.00 -2.59
C HIS A 70 -1.26 -0.89 -2.88
N LEU A 71 -1.47 -2.20 -3.06
CA LEU A 71 -0.43 -3.12 -3.48
C LEU A 71 -0.48 -3.26 -5.01
N LYS A 72 0.70 -3.25 -5.64
CA LYS A 72 0.90 -3.53 -7.05
C LYS A 72 2.04 -4.54 -7.24
N LEU A 73 1.86 -5.45 -8.18
CA LEU A 73 2.89 -6.38 -8.62
C LEU A 73 3.32 -5.97 -10.03
N GLU A 74 4.62 -5.85 -10.26
CA GLU A 74 5.16 -5.48 -11.56
C GLU A 74 6.36 -6.35 -11.92
N ALA A 75 6.44 -6.76 -13.18
CA ALA A 75 7.64 -7.41 -13.70
C ALA A 75 8.85 -6.45 -13.65
N THR A 76 10.05 -7.01 -13.53
CA THR A 76 11.31 -6.28 -13.72
C THR A 76 12.32 -7.11 -14.50
N GLU A 77 13.21 -6.42 -15.21
CA GLU A 77 14.39 -6.99 -15.85
C GLU A 77 15.56 -7.13 -14.87
N SER A 78 15.46 -6.53 -13.68
CA SER A 78 16.42 -6.76 -12.59
C SER A 78 16.39 -8.24 -12.18
N PRO A 79 17.53 -8.87 -11.88
CA PRO A 79 17.56 -10.23 -11.36
C PRO A 79 17.03 -10.34 -9.92
N ASP A 80 16.97 -9.22 -9.20
CA ASP A 80 16.62 -9.15 -7.79
C ASP A 80 15.21 -8.59 -7.56
N PHE A 81 14.53 -9.15 -6.55
CA PHE A 81 13.30 -8.57 -6.04
C PHE A 81 13.58 -7.21 -5.39
N SER A 82 12.64 -6.29 -5.53
CA SER A 82 12.64 -5.03 -4.78
C SER A 82 11.23 -4.55 -4.50
N VAL A 83 11.10 -3.64 -3.55
CA VAL A 83 9.84 -2.96 -3.26
C VAL A 83 10.04 -1.46 -3.39
N VAL A 84 9.08 -0.79 -4.02
CA VAL A 84 9.04 0.68 -4.14
C VAL A 84 7.80 1.17 -3.39
N ILE A 85 8.02 2.03 -2.41
CA ILE A 85 6.95 2.69 -1.65
C ILE A 85 6.82 4.10 -2.17
N LYS A 86 5.71 4.39 -2.83
CA LYS A 86 5.36 5.73 -3.31
C LYS A 86 4.32 6.35 -2.38
N ARG A 87 4.65 7.48 -1.80
CA ARG A 87 3.79 8.31 -0.96
C ARG A 87 3.32 9.51 -1.76
N LYS A 88 2.03 9.81 -1.71
CA LYS A 88 1.43 10.91 -2.47
C LYS A 88 0.48 11.71 -1.58
N ALA A 89 0.40 13.00 -1.82
CA ALA A 89 -0.57 13.88 -1.16
C ALA A 89 -1.00 15.03 -2.09
N ARG A 90 -2.11 15.69 -1.74
CA ARG A 90 -2.59 16.90 -2.39
C ARG A 90 -2.52 18.11 -1.45
N GLY A 91 -2.47 19.31 -2.03
CA GLY A 91 -2.37 20.53 -1.24
C GLY A 91 -2.54 21.80 -2.05
N LYS A 92 -2.50 22.93 -1.35
CA LYS A 92 -2.66 24.26 -1.93
C LYS A 92 -1.37 24.73 -2.61
N ASN A 93 -0.21 24.34 -2.07
CA ASN A 93 1.11 24.70 -2.57
C ASN A 93 2.11 23.54 -2.33
N ARG A 94 3.32 23.63 -2.88
CA ARG A 94 4.33 22.55 -2.79
C ARG A 94 4.77 22.24 -1.35
N ASN A 95 4.92 23.25 -0.50
CA ASN A 95 5.35 23.06 0.89
C ASN A 95 4.27 22.34 1.72
N ASP A 96 3.00 22.69 1.51
CA ASP A 96 1.86 21.99 2.12
C ASP A 96 1.82 20.51 1.69
N ILE A 97 2.08 20.24 0.41
CA ILE A 97 2.09 18.87 -0.11
C ILE A 97 3.25 18.08 0.50
N GLN A 98 4.46 18.65 0.50
CA GLN A 98 5.62 17.99 1.07
C GLN A 98 5.39 17.68 2.56
N THR A 99 4.89 18.65 3.33
CA THR A 99 4.52 18.45 4.73
C THR A 99 3.51 17.32 4.90
N SER A 100 2.53 17.22 3.98
CA SER A 100 1.52 16.15 4.03
C SER A 100 2.10 14.78 3.67
N ILE A 101 3.07 14.72 2.74
CA ILE A 101 3.80 13.49 2.40
C ILE A 101 4.65 13.03 3.58
N ASP A 102 5.37 13.96 4.22
CA ASP A 102 6.25 13.67 5.36
C ASP A 102 5.48 13.19 6.60
N GLN A 103 4.18 13.48 6.67
CA GLN A 103 3.29 12.99 7.71
C GLN A 103 2.78 11.56 7.48
N ILE A 104 2.99 10.98 6.29
CA ILE A 104 2.57 9.60 5.97
C ILE A 104 3.58 8.63 6.57
N GLN A 105 3.15 7.91 7.60
CA GLN A 105 3.91 6.85 8.25
C GLN A 105 3.51 5.50 7.67
N TYR A 106 4.41 4.94 6.88
CA TYR A 106 4.26 3.60 6.34
C TYR A 106 5.62 2.97 6.15
N GLU A 107 5.79 1.77 6.70
CA GLU A 107 6.99 0.98 6.58
C GLU A 107 6.64 -0.44 6.19
N VAL A 108 7.62 -1.11 5.61
CA VAL A 108 7.57 -2.53 5.28
C VAL A 108 8.81 -3.18 5.87
N ASN A 109 8.66 -4.42 6.32
CA ASN A 109 9.76 -5.18 6.87
C ASN A 109 10.17 -6.28 5.91
N THR A 110 11.47 -6.37 5.62
CA THR A 110 12.05 -7.43 4.81
C THR A 110 12.85 -8.35 5.70
N LYS A 111 12.68 -9.66 5.54
CA LYS A 111 13.54 -10.65 6.17
C LYS A 111 13.64 -11.86 5.25
N ASP A 112 14.85 -12.19 4.83
CA ASP A 112 15.10 -13.29 3.89
C ASP A 112 14.21 -13.17 2.64
N SER A 113 13.38 -14.18 2.38
CA SER A 113 12.44 -14.26 1.28
C SER A 113 11.06 -13.67 1.59
N ALA A 114 10.89 -12.93 2.70
CA ALA A 114 9.60 -12.42 3.14
C ALA A 114 9.56 -10.88 3.10
N LEU A 115 8.47 -10.35 2.54
CA LEU A 115 8.10 -8.94 2.63
C LEU A 115 6.82 -8.85 3.45
N VAL A 116 6.91 -8.21 4.62
CA VAL A 116 5.79 -7.97 5.53
C VAL A 116 5.24 -6.57 5.27
N LEU A 117 3.97 -6.52 4.90
CA LEU A 117 3.21 -5.32 4.57
C LEU A 117 2.28 -4.98 5.73
N GLU A 118 2.32 -3.73 6.21
CA GLU A 118 1.34 -3.28 7.20
C GLU A 118 -0.02 -3.05 6.52
N PRO A 119 -1.15 -3.38 7.19
CA PRO A 119 -2.48 -3.22 6.61
C PRO A 119 -2.89 -1.74 6.47
N TYR A 120 -2.22 -0.85 7.22
CA TYR A 120 -2.54 0.57 7.26
C TYR A 120 -1.27 1.43 7.26
N PHE A 121 -1.35 2.58 6.61
CA PHE A 121 -0.47 3.71 6.88
C PHE A 121 -1.17 4.71 7.79
N LEU A 122 -0.39 5.44 8.58
CA LEU A 122 -0.92 6.41 9.53
C LEU A 122 -0.54 7.83 9.14
N LEU A 123 -1.41 8.79 9.46
CA LEU A 123 -1.09 10.21 9.39
C LEU A 123 -0.65 10.71 10.77
N ALA A 124 0.58 11.21 10.88
CA ALA A 124 1.12 11.73 12.13
C ALA A 124 0.35 12.97 12.64
N ASN A 125 0.32 13.18 13.97
CA ASN A 125 0.02 14.47 14.62
C ASN A 125 -1.25 15.22 14.18
N ASN A 126 -2.41 14.56 14.13
CA ASN A 126 -3.66 15.15 13.61
C ASN A 126 -3.50 15.67 12.16
N GLY A 127 -2.60 15.06 11.39
CA GLY A 127 -2.32 15.40 10.00
C GLY A 127 -3.64 15.46 9.23
N LYS A 128 -3.89 16.58 8.55
CA LYS A 128 -5.17 16.78 7.86
C LYS A 128 -5.33 15.73 6.78
N TRP A 129 -6.52 15.16 6.64
CA TRP A 129 -6.85 14.38 5.46
C TRP A 129 -6.73 15.26 4.23
N ARG A 130 -5.86 14.84 3.31
CA ARG A 130 -5.50 15.54 2.09
C ARG A 130 -5.43 14.60 0.88
N ASN A 131 -6.26 13.57 0.86
CA ASN A 131 -6.24 12.51 -0.15
C ASN A 131 -4.83 11.91 -0.29
N GLN A 132 -4.21 11.60 0.86
CA GLN A 132 -2.92 10.92 0.89
C GLN A 132 -3.08 9.48 0.42
N GLU A 133 -2.11 8.99 -0.35
CA GLU A 133 -2.10 7.64 -0.90
C GLU A 133 -0.74 7.01 -0.68
N VAL A 134 -0.72 5.71 -0.40
CA VAL A 134 0.49 4.88 -0.39
C VAL A 134 0.32 3.79 -1.44
N LEU A 135 1.24 3.75 -2.41
CA LEU A 135 1.35 2.70 -3.41
C LEU A 135 2.63 1.89 -3.13
N VAL A 136 2.46 0.59 -2.89
CA VAL A 136 3.53 -0.36 -2.69
C VAL A 136 3.66 -1.19 -3.95
N THR A 137 4.74 -0.99 -4.71
CA THR A 137 5.02 -1.76 -5.92
C THR A 137 6.09 -2.81 -5.63
N VAL A 138 5.71 -4.08 -5.68
CA VAL A 138 6.65 -5.21 -5.61
C VAL A 138 7.13 -5.52 -7.01
N LYS A 139 8.44 -5.37 -7.23
CA LYS A 139 9.14 -5.67 -8.48
C LYS A 139 9.58 -7.13 -8.46
N ILE A 140 9.08 -7.92 -9.41
CA ILE A 140 9.28 -9.37 -9.49
C ILE A 140 10.07 -9.68 -10.76
N PRO A 141 11.26 -10.28 -10.66
CA PRO A 141 12.01 -10.72 -11.83
C PRO A 141 11.22 -11.75 -12.64
N LYS A 142 11.25 -11.66 -13.96
CA LYS A 142 10.64 -12.67 -14.84
C LYS A 142 11.23 -14.05 -14.54
N GLY A 143 10.38 -15.07 -14.50
CA GLY A 143 10.73 -16.45 -14.13
C GLY A 143 10.77 -16.72 -12.62
N LYS A 144 10.81 -15.68 -11.78
CA LYS A 144 10.66 -15.83 -10.31
C LYS A 144 9.19 -15.82 -9.91
N MET A 145 8.94 -16.23 -8.67
CA MET A 145 7.60 -16.40 -8.12
C MET A 145 7.30 -15.44 -6.97
N VAL A 146 6.02 -15.17 -6.76
CA VAL A 146 5.49 -14.49 -5.58
C VAL A 146 4.41 -15.35 -4.93
N HIS A 147 4.50 -15.55 -3.62
CA HIS A 147 3.43 -16.15 -2.84
C HIS A 147 2.62 -15.04 -2.16
N LEU A 148 1.32 -15.00 -2.43
CA LEU A 148 0.41 -14.05 -1.82
C LEU A 148 -0.15 -14.65 -0.54
N GLY A 149 0.19 -14.11 0.63
CA GLY A 149 -0.40 -14.55 1.89
C GLY A 149 -1.92 -14.39 1.92
N LYS A 150 -2.61 -15.28 2.63
CA LYS A 150 -4.08 -15.30 2.70
C LYS A 150 -4.69 -13.97 3.17
N ASN A 151 -4.06 -13.34 4.16
CA ASN A 151 -4.59 -12.12 4.78
C ASN A 151 -4.28 -10.84 3.98
N LEU A 152 -3.66 -10.94 2.80
CA LEU A 152 -3.37 -9.77 1.96
C LEU A 152 -4.64 -9.10 1.43
N GLU A 153 -5.79 -9.79 1.45
CA GLU A 153 -7.12 -9.24 1.12
C GLU A 153 -7.52 -7.98 1.91
N ASN A 154 -6.81 -7.69 3.01
CA ASN A 154 -6.98 -6.47 3.79
C ASN A 154 -6.37 -5.22 3.12
N LEU A 155 -5.51 -5.38 2.11
CA LEU A 155 -4.99 -4.29 1.28
C LEU A 155 -5.93 -3.99 0.12
N TYR A 156 -5.79 -2.80 -0.46
CA TYR A 156 -6.38 -2.54 -1.77
C TYR A 156 -5.46 -3.07 -2.86
N PHE A 157 -5.98 -3.90 -3.77
CA PHE A 157 -5.26 -4.33 -4.94
C PHE A 157 -6.21 -4.82 -6.03
N ASP A 158 -5.75 -4.67 -7.26
CA ASP A 158 -6.38 -5.26 -8.43
C ASP A 158 -5.27 -5.78 -9.35
N PHE A 159 -5.15 -7.10 -9.44
CA PHE A 159 -4.08 -7.78 -10.16
C PHE A 159 -4.66 -8.51 -11.36
N GLU A 160 -4.16 -8.16 -12.53
CA GLU A 160 -4.37 -8.98 -13.72
C GLU A 160 -3.56 -10.28 -13.61
N ASN A 161 -4.16 -11.38 -14.04
CA ASN A 161 -3.51 -12.69 -14.11
C ASN A 161 -4.02 -13.50 -15.30
N LEU A 162 -3.17 -14.39 -15.81
CA LEU A 162 -3.44 -15.18 -17.01
C LEU A 162 -4.55 -16.22 -16.81
N ASN A 163 -4.89 -16.53 -15.57
CA ASN A 163 -5.93 -17.50 -15.21
C ASN A 163 -7.32 -16.86 -15.06
N ASN A 164 -7.45 -15.54 -15.24
CA ASN A 164 -8.68 -14.78 -15.04
C ASN A 164 -9.32 -14.98 -13.65
N LEU A 165 -8.52 -15.27 -12.63
CA LEU A 165 -8.98 -15.35 -11.25
C LEU A 165 -9.25 -13.94 -10.70
N TRP A 166 -10.25 -13.79 -9.84
CA TRP A 166 -10.42 -12.51 -9.16
C TRP A 166 -9.27 -12.25 -8.20
N SER A 167 -8.87 -10.98 -8.07
CA SER A 167 -7.74 -10.55 -7.23
C SER A 167 -7.76 -11.21 -5.84
N LYS A 168 -8.91 -11.24 -5.16
CA LYS A 168 -9.03 -11.89 -3.83
C LYS A 168 -8.74 -13.38 -3.85
N GLU A 169 -9.16 -14.10 -4.90
CA GLU A 169 -8.88 -15.52 -5.07
C GLU A 169 -7.39 -15.81 -5.31
N MET A 170 -6.62 -14.79 -5.69
CA MET A 170 -5.16 -14.93 -5.84
C MET A 170 -4.44 -15.07 -4.51
N THR A 171 -5.04 -14.61 -3.41
CA THR A 171 -4.47 -14.74 -2.07
C THR A 171 -4.42 -16.21 -1.63
N GLY A 172 -3.41 -16.55 -0.83
CA GLY A 172 -3.10 -17.93 -0.44
C GLY A 172 -2.44 -18.78 -1.53
N LYS A 173 -2.14 -18.22 -2.72
CA LYS A 173 -1.57 -18.94 -3.86
C LYS A 173 -0.19 -18.39 -4.25
N THR A 174 0.53 -19.17 -5.04
CA THR A 174 1.84 -18.80 -5.60
C THR A 174 1.70 -18.53 -7.09
N TRP A 175 2.36 -17.49 -7.56
CA TRP A 175 2.25 -16.99 -8.91
C TRP A 175 3.63 -16.80 -9.52
N THR A 176 3.83 -17.29 -10.73
CA THR A 176 5.04 -17.09 -11.52
C THR A 176 4.88 -15.82 -12.34
N MET A 177 5.88 -14.94 -12.31
CA MET A 177 5.94 -13.78 -13.19
C MET A 177 6.49 -14.20 -14.55
N THR A 178 5.62 -14.37 -15.55
CA THR A 178 6.02 -14.65 -16.93
C THR A 178 6.17 -13.34 -17.71
N PRO A 179 6.70 -13.37 -18.94
CA PRO A 179 6.69 -12.20 -19.82
C PRO A 179 5.28 -11.65 -20.11
N GLU A 180 4.27 -12.51 -20.10
CA GLU A 180 2.87 -12.19 -20.39
C GLU A 180 2.08 -11.73 -19.16
N GLY A 181 2.52 -12.08 -17.94
CA GLY A 181 1.88 -11.67 -16.70
C GLY A 181 2.02 -12.67 -15.57
N LEU A 182 1.14 -12.56 -14.57
CA LEU A 182 1.10 -13.51 -13.45
C LEU A 182 0.38 -14.80 -13.87
N ALA A 183 1.08 -15.92 -13.83
CA ALA A 183 0.53 -17.26 -14.06
C ALA A 183 0.44 -18.02 -12.73
N LEU A 184 -0.69 -18.67 -12.46
CA LEU A 184 -0.84 -19.52 -11.30
C LEU A 184 0.19 -20.64 -11.35
N LYS A 185 0.93 -20.84 -10.26
CA LYS A 185 1.81 -21.99 -10.12
C LYS A 185 0.96 -23.24 -9.89
N GLU A 186 1.09 -24.22 -10.78
CA GLU A 186 0.51 -25.58 -10.63
C GLU A 186 1.03 -26.30 -9.38
#